data_AF-A0AA43EDV4-F1
#
_entry.id   AF-A0AA43EDV4-F1
#
_cell.length_a   1.000
_cell.length_b   1.000
_cell.length_c   1.000
_cell.angle_alpha   90.00
_cell.angle_beta   90.00
_cell.angle_gamma   90.00
#
_symmetry.space_group_name_H-M   'P 1'
#
loop_
_entity.id
_entity.type
_entity.pdbx_description
1 polymer ?
#
loop_
_entity_poly.entity_id
_entity_poly.type
_entity_poly.pdbx_seq_one_letter_code
_entity_poly.pdbx_strand_id
1 'polypeptide(L)'
;MSSTRATTSLVAALVCAALATSVARSQAPADSTAAAAPAVTSPAPVTAPAGKVTLRENLYYYDAFNRRDPFRSLVDGAFNRSDKMDLVNLSAVHLVGVVRGEVDRFALLEDASGYSYILRVGDRVHNGTVVSIGEEELVARVTNFGQTTTVRLHLVGR
;
A
#
# COMPACT_ATOMS: atom_id res chain seq x y z
N MET A 1 -29.13 -25.66 -55.15
CA MET A 1 -29.12 -24.19 -55.37
C MET A 1 -28.05 -23.63 -54.42
N SER A 2 -26.75 -23.77 -54.66
CA SER A 2 -25.91 -23.00 -55.59
C SER A 2 -26.17 -21.49 -55.54
N SER A 3 -25.40 -20.75 -54.72
CA SER A 3 -24.51 -19.69 -55.21
C SER A 3 -23.82 -18.96 -54.05
N THR A 4 -22.51 -19.13 -53.97
CA THR A 4 -21.49 -18.28 -53.34
C THR A 4 -21.52 -16.86 -53.92
N ARG A 5 -21.28 -15.81 -53.11
CA ARG A 5 -20.58 -14.59 -53.55
C ARG A 5 -19.80 -13.95 -52.40
N ALA A 6 -18.49 -13.90 -52.57
CA ALA A 6 -17.54 -13.04 -51.89
C ALA A 6 -17.32 -11.75 -52.70
N THR A 7 -17.10 -10.61 -52.04
CA THR A 7 -16.38 -9.40 -52.53
C THR A 7 -16.07 -8.54 -51.29
N THR A 8 -14.85 -8.46 -50.73
CA THR A 8 -13.64 -7.66 -51.07
C THR A 8 -13.82 -6.13 -51.23
N SER A 9 -13.43 -5.42 -50.16
CA SER A 9 -12.41 -4.35 -50.07
C SER A 9 -12.53 -3.01 -50.84
N LEU A 10 -12.26 -1.92 -50.07
CA LEU A 10 -11.28 -0.85 -50.33
C LEU A 10 -11.82 0.59 -50.61
N VAL A 11 -11.12 1.56 -49.98
CA VAL A 11 -11.02 3.03 -50.27
C VAL A 11 -12.23 3.86 -49.79
N ALA A 12 -12.12 4.96 -49.04
CA ALA A 12 -11.25 6.10 -49.25
C ALA A 12 -11.00 6.94 -47.99
N ALA A 13 -9.76 7.42 -47.89
CA ALA A 13 -9.30 8.44 -46.97
C ALA A 13 -10.02 9.78 -47.23
N LEU A 14 -10.46 10.46 -46.16
CA LEU A 14 -10.80 11.88 -46.19
C LEU A 14 -9.70 12.67 -45.49
N VAL A 15 -9.07 13.53 -46.27
CA VAL A 15 -7.92 14.36 -45.97
C VAL A 15 -8.39 15.78 -45.63
N CYS A 16 -7.66 16.43 -44.71
CA CYS A 16 -7.57 17.87 -44.48
C CYS A 16 -8.80 18.64 -43.96
N ALA A 17 -8.73 19.03 -42.69
CA ALA A 17 -9.12 20.39 -42.28
C ALA A 17 -8.14 20.92 -41.23
N ALA A 18 -7.50 22.02 -41.59
CA ALA A 18 -6.49 22.76 -40.85
C ALA A 18 -7.05 23.36 -39.56
N LEU A 19 -6.20 23.44 -38.53
CA LEU A 19 -6.18 24.51 -37.53
C LEU A 19 -4.75 24.61 -36.96
N ALA A 20 -3.92 25.36 -37.68
CA ALA A 20 -2.70 25.93 -37.12
C ALA A 20 -3.10 27.20 -36.35
N THR A 21 -3.07 27.15 -35.03
CA THR A 21 -3.05 28.34 -34.18
C THR A 21 -1.83 28.31 -33.27
N SER A 22 -0.98 29.26 -33.60
CA SER A 22 0.20 29.78 -32.95
C SER A 22 -0.02 30.30 -31.53
N VAL A 23 1.03 30.12 -30.70
CA VAL A 23 1.51 31.06 -29.67
C VAL A 23 0.61 31.27 -28.45
N ALA A 24 1.04 30.68 -27.33
CA ALA A 24 1.32 31.42 -26.09
C ALA A 24 2.10 30.51 -25.13
N ARG A 25 3.43 30.58 -25.18
CA ARG A 25 4.27 30.21 -24.04
C ARG A 25 3.96 31.22 -22.94
N SER A 26 3.25 30.79 -21.90
CA SER A 26 3.09 31.58 -20.69
C SER A 26 4.43 31.59 -19.95
N GLN A 27 5.24 32.62 -20.23
CA GLN A 27 6.38 33.01 -19.42
C GLN A 27 5.82 33.86 -18.27
N ALA A 28 5.70 33.27 -17.08
CA ALA A 28 5.57 34.04 -15.85
C ALA A 28 6.96 34.47 -15.36
N PRO A 29 7.10 35.69 -14.83
CA PRO A 29 8.39 36.31 -14.55
C PRO A 29 9.11 35.62 -13.39
N ALA A 30 10.39 35.35 -13.61
CA ALA A 30 11.30 34.93 -12.57
C ALA A 30 11.65 36.15 -11.69
N ASP A 31 10.92 36.32 -10.59
CA ASP A 31 11.42 37.05 -9.42
C ASP A 31 12.45 36.17 -8.72
N SER A 32 13.68 36.17 -9.24
CA SER A 32 14.85 35.69 -8.51
C SER A 32 15.30 36.78 -7.55
N THR A 33 14.58 36.91 -6.42
CA THR A 33 15.22 37.43 -5.22
C THR A 33 16.08 36.31 -4.67
N ALA A 34 17.34 36.29 -5.12
CA ALA A 34 18.39 35.47 -4.53
C ALA A 34 18.64 35.95 -3.09
N ALA A 35 17.86 35.43 -2.15
CA ALA A 35 18.21 35.45 -0.75
C ALA A 35 19.45 34.55 -0.59
N ALA A 36 20.58 35.18 -0.27
CA ALA A 36 21.83 34.50 0.04
C ALA A 36 21.59 33.48 1.17
N ALA A 37 21.63 32.20 0.82
CA ALA A 37 21.71 31.13 1.81
C ALA A 37 23.06 31.28 2.54
N PRO A 38 23.10 31.29 3.88
CA PRO A 38 24.37 31.24 4.58
C PRO A 38 25.05 29.92 4.21
N ALA A 39 26.29 30.01 3.74
CA ALA A 39 27.14 28.87 3.48
C ALA A 39 27.35 28.10 4.79
N VAL A 40 26.54 27.07 5.03
CA VAL A 40 26.83 26.06 6.03
C VAL A 40 28.03 25.27 5.52
N THR A 41 29.19 25.65 6.05
CA THR A 41 30.43 24.90 5.87
C THR A 41 30.21 23.59 6.61
N SER A 42 29.96 22.50 5.88
CA SER A 42 29.99 21.16 6.44
C SER A 42 31.37 20.93 7.05
N PRO A 43 31.49 20.64 8.36
CA PRO A 43 32.78 20.29 8.93
C PRO A 43 33.27 19.00 8.26
N ALA A 44 34.54 19.01 7.84
CA ALA A 44 35.21 17.85 7.27
C ALA A 44 35.08 16.62 8.20
N PRO A 45 35.05 15.39 7.66
CA PRO A 45 34.98 14.19 8.48
C PRO A 45 36.26 14.10 9.31
N VAL A 46 36.16 14.38 10.60
CA VAL A 46 37.25 14.21 11.54
C VAL A 46 37.49 12.72 11.66
N THR A 47 38.64 12.25 11.17
CA THR A 47 39.09 10.87 11.32
C THR A 47 39.02 10.47 12.79
N ALA A 48 38.15 9.52 13.11
CA ALA A 48 37.99 9.01 14.47
C ALA A 48 39.28 8.30 14.91
N PRO A 49 39.84 8.62 16.10
CA PRO A 49 40.92 7.82 16.65
C PRO A 49 40.38 6.42 16.95
N ALA A 50 41.06 5.39 16.44
CA ALA A 50 40.81 3.98 16.73
C ALA A 50 41.19 3.64 18.18
N GLY A 51 40.46 4.21 19.14
CA GLY A 51 40.47 3.84 20.54
C GLY A 51 39.09 3.29 20.90
N LYS A 52 39.03 2.31 21.81
CA LYS A 52 37.76 1.81 22.34
C LYS A 52 37.01 2.99 22.96
N VAL A 53 36.00 3.50 22.26
CA VAL A 53 35.12 4.56 22.76
C VAL A 53 34.34 3.94 23.91
N THR A 54 34.76 4.25 25.13
CA THR A 54 34.03 3.87 26.33
C THR A 54 32.95 4.91 26.51
N LEU A 55 31.76 4.68 25.94
CA LEU A 55 30.61 5.54 26.18
C LEU A 55 30.28 5.44 27.67
N ARG A 56 30.45 6.55 28.40
CA ARG A 56 29.88 6.65 29.73
C ARG A 56 28.37 6.85 29.57
N GLU A 57 27.60 5.90 30.07
CA GLU A 57 26.15 6.03 30.14
C GLU A 57 25.80 7.09 31.18
N ASN A 58 25.37 8.27 30.72
CA ASN A 58 24.78 9.25 31.61
C ASN A 58 23.32 8.86 31.81
N LEU A 59 23.01 8.30 32.98
CA LEU A 59 21.66 7.93 33.35
C LEU A 59 20.94 9.14 33.94
N TYR A 60 20.00 9.69 33.18
CA TYR A 60 19.20 10.84 33.60
C TYR A 60 17.94 10.34 34.31
N TYR A 61 17.71 10.84 35.52
CA TYR A 61 16.50 10.58 36.30
C TYR A 61 15.68 11.85 36.42
N TYR A 62 14.36 11.72 36.30
CA TYR A 62 13.44 12.82 36.54
C TYR A 62 13.06 12.87 38.03
N ASP A 63 13.40 13.95 38.72
CA ASP A 63 13.01 14.16 40.11
C ASP A 63 11.57 14.68 40.17
N ALA A 64 10.63 13.73 40.22
CA ALA A 64 9.22 14.04 40.30
C ALA A 64 8.84 14.27 41.76
N PHE A 65 8.87 15.53 42.22
CA PHE A 65 8.35 15.92 43.53
C PHE A 65 6.87 15.59 43.67
N ASN A 66 6.56 14.36 44.06
CA ASN A 66 5.23 13.79 44.27
C ASN A 66 4.26 13.91 43.07
N ARG A 67 4.80 14.03 41.85
CA ARG A 67 4.06 14.04 40.59
C ARG A 67 4.42 12.83 39.74
N ARG A 68 3.55 12.45 38.80
CA ARG A 68 3.86 11.40 37.82
C ARG A 68 4.86 11.93 36.81
N ASP A 69 5.90 11.13 36.54
CA ASP A 69 6.90 11.46 35.51
C ASP A 69 6.22 11.62 34.13
N PRO A 70 6.35 12.79 33.47
CA PRO A 70 5.76 13.02 32.15
C PRO A 70 6.36 12.12 31.06
N PHE A 71 7.52 11.51 31.30
CA PHE A 71 8.18 10.60 30.36
C PHE A 71 7.89 9.12 30.66
N ARG A 72 7.23 8.82 31.78
CA ARG A 72 6.75 7.46 32.03
C ARG A 72 5.56 7.17 31.12
N SER A 73 5.65 6.06 30.39
CA SER A 73 4.56 5.57 29.53
C SER A 73 3.22 5.57 30.26
N LEU A 74 2.17 5.97 29.57
CA LEU A 74 0.80 5.91 30.10
C LEU A 74 0.25 4.48 30.13
N VAL A 75 0.79 3.63 29.27
CA VAL A 75 0.47 2.22 29.16
C VAL A 75 1.50 1.46 30.00
N ASP A 76 1.09 0.99 31.17
CA ASP A 76 1.87 0.08 32.00
C ASP A 76 1.60 -1.37 31.54
N GLY A 77 2.65 -2.16 31.32
CA GLY A 77 2.57 -3.58 30.95
C GLY A 77 3.26 -3.93 29.62
N ALA A 78 3.51 -5.23 29.41
CA ALA A 78 3.94 -5.73 28.10
C ALA A 78 2.80 -5.48 27.09
N PHE A 79 3.14 -5.02 25.88
CA PHE A 79 2.19 -4.96 24.77
C PHE A 79 1.63 -6.36 24.53
N ASN A 80 0.46 -6.65 25.09
CA ASN A 80 -0.37 -7.74 24.62
C ASN A 80 -0.93 -7.27 23.28
N ARG A 81 -0.14 -7.41 22.21
CA ARG A 81 -0.72 -7.61 20.90
C ARG A 81 -1.58 -8.84 21.10
N SER A 82 -2.89 -8.65 21.21
CA SER A 82 -3.81 -9.78 21.25
C SER A 82 -3.55 -10.54 19.95
N ASP A 83 -2.76 -11.62 20.04
CA ASP A 83 -2.32 -12.41 18.87
C ASP A 83 -3.51 -13.04 18.13
N LYS A 84 -4.71 -12.91 18.70
CA LYS A 84 -5.98 -12.99 17.99
C LYS A 84 -6.25 -11.65 17.30
N MET A 85 -5.48 -11.34 16.26
CA MET A 85 -6.01 -10.46 15.22
C MET A 85 -7.30 -11.12 14.74
N ASP A 86 -8.41 -10.39 14.79
CA ASP A 86 -9.71 -10.97 14.46
C ASP A 86 -9.65 -11.56 13.06
N LEU A 87 -9.86 -12.88 12.96
CA LEU A 87 -9.68 -13.58 11.70
C LEU A 87 -10.85 -13.24 10.80
N VAL A 88 -10.53 -12.76 9.60
CA VAL A 88 -11.54 -12.40 8.61
C VAL A 88 -12.44 -13.58 8.30
N ASN A 89 -13.75 -13.40 8.43
CA ASN A 89 -14.73 -14.37 7.99
C ASN A 89 -15.08 -14.12 6.51
N LEU A 90 -14.60 -15.01 5.63
CA LEU A 90 -14.80 -14.88 4.18
C LEU A 90 -16.26 -14.92 3.71
N SER A 91 -17.20 -15.37 4.55
CA SER A 91 -18.62 -15.37 4.20
C SER A 91 -19.30 -14.02 4.38
N ALA A 92 -18.72 -13.11 5.18
CA ALA A 92 -19.30 -11.82 5.53
C ALA A 92 -18.62 -10.64 4.80
N VAL A 93 -17.60 -10.92 4.00
CA VAL A 93 -16.82 -9.90 3.30
C VAL A 93 -16.91 -10.05 1.79
N HIS A 94 -16.64 -8.96 1.09
CA HIS A 94 -16.54 -8.94 -0.36
C HIS A 94 -15.18 -8.40 -0.79
N LEU A 95 -14.70 -8.82 -1.97
CA LEU A 95 -13.42 -8.39 -2.52
C LEU A 95 -13.59 -7.04 -3.21
N VAL A 96 -13.01 -5.99 -2.63
CA VAL A 96 -13.06 -4.62 -3.15
C VAL A 96 -11.95 -4.36 -4.16
N GLY A 97 -10.78 -4.98 -3.98
CA GLY A 97 -9.65 -4.73 -4.84
C GLY A 97 -8.51 -5.71 -4.69
N VAL A 98 -7.61 -5.71 -5.66
CA VAL A 98 -6.32 -6.38 -5.58
C VAL A 98 -5.22 -5.35 -5.87
N VAL A 99 -4.29 -5.22 -4.93
CA VAL A 99 -3.10 -4.38 -5.09
C VAL A 99 -1.92 -5.26 -5.46
N ARG A 100 -1.24 -4.92 -6.56
CA ARG A 100 -0.07 -5.63 -7.06
C ARG A 100 1.21 -4.84 -6.75
N GLY A 101 2.14 -5.49 -6.07
CA GLY A 101 3.54 -5.07 -5.99
C GLY A 101 4.39 -5.77 -7.05
N GLU A 102 5.71 -5.52 -7.02
CA GLU A 102 6.64 -6.19 -7.94
C GLU A 102 6.68 -7.71 -7.74
N VAL A 103 6.62 -8.15 -6.47
CA VAL A 103 6.71 -9.57 -6.08
C VAL A 103 5.42 -10.06 -5.42
N ASP A 104 4.76 -9.22 -4.64
CA ASP A 104 3.60 -9.60 -3.83
C ASP A 104 2.27 -9.10 -4.40
N ARG A 105 1.18 -9.74 -3.97
CA ARG A 105 -0.20 -9.30 -4.21
C ARG A 105 -0.95 -9.23 -2.89
N PHE A 106 -1.79 -8.21 -2.77
CA PHE A 106 -2.65 -7.98 -1.62
C PHE A 106 -4.09 -7.94 -2.06
N ALA A 107 -4.96 -8.64 -1.34
CA ALA A 107 -6.40 -8.54 -1.52
C ALA A 107 -6.96 -7.56 -0.49
N LEU A 108 -7.81 -6.65 -0.95
CA LEU A 108 -8.56 -5.73 -0.12
C LEU A 108 -9.99 -6.26 -0.01
N LEU A 109 -10.37 -6.61 1.21
CA LEU A 109 -11.70 -7.09 1.56
C LEU A 109 -12.41 -6.04 2.40
N GLU A 110 -13.72 -6.00 2.30
CA GLU A 110 -14.55 -5.13 3.12
C GLU A 110 -15.76 -5.89 3.66
N ASP A 111 -16.11 -5.65 4.93
CA ASP A 111 -17.33 -6.15 5.57
C ASP A 111 -18.51 -5.18 5.30
N ALA A 112 -19.75 -5.64 5.51
CA ALA A 112 -20.95 -4.81 5.48
C ALA A 112 -20.88 -3.62 6.45
N SER A 113 -20.06 -3.70 7.51
CA SER A 113 -19.83 -2.61 8.47
C SER A 113 -18.83 -1.56 7.97
N GLY A 114 -18.23 -1.73 6.80
CA GLY A 114 -17.21 -0.83 6.24
C GLY A 114 -15.79 -1.04 6.80
N TYR A 115 -15.55 -2.15 7.51
CA TYR A 115 -14.19 -2.50 7.95
C TYR A 115 -13.41 -3.14 6.80
N SER A 116 -12.27 -2.55 6.47
CA SER A 116 -11.38 -3.05 5.44
C SER A 116 -10.30 -3.96 6.01
N TYR A 117 -10.03 -5.08 5.33
CA TYR A 117 -9.00 -6.04 5.65
C TYR A 117 -8.05 -6.21 4.47
N ILE A 118 -6.76 -6.36 4.76
CA ILE A 118 -5.72 -6.59 3.75
C ILE A 118 -5.15 -7.98 3.98
N LEU A 119 -5.28 -8.85 2.98
CA LEU A 119 -4.77 -10.22 3.04
C LEU A 119 -3.69 -10.48 2.00
N ARG A 120 -2.75 -11.36 2.37
CA ARG A 120 -1.69 -11.94 1.54
C ARG A 120 -1.96 -13.43 1.30
N VAL A 121 -1.27 -13.99 0.32
CA VAL A 121 -1.22 -15.45 0.14
C VAL A 121 -0.58 -16.08 1.39
N GLY A 122 -1.24 -17.09 1.95
CA GLY A 122 -0.79 -17.75 3.18
C GLY A 122 -1.37 -17.15 4.47
N ASP A 123 -2.09 -16.03 4.40
CA ASP A 123 -2.71 -15.44 5.59
C ASP A 123 -3.84 -16.33 6.12
N ARG A 124 -3.96 -16.36 7.44
CA ARG A 124 -5.02 -17.09 8.14
C ARG A 124 -6.32 -16.32 8.05
N VAL A 125 -7.40 -17.04 7.76
CA VAL A 125 -8.78 -16.55 7.79
C VAL A 125 -9.59 -17.45 8.68
N HIS A 126 -10.83 -17.07 8.98
CA HIS A 126 -11.70 -17.88 9.82
C HIS A 126 -11.85 -19.28 9.19
N ASN A 127 -11.49 -20.31 9.97
CA ASN A 127 -11.49 -21.71 9.56
C ASN A 127 -10.64 -22.03 8.31
N GLY A 128 -9.66 -21.21 7.95
CA GLY A 128 -9.00 -21.38 6.66
C GLY A 128 -7.70 -20.62 6.45
N THR A 129 -7.25 -20.63 5.21
CA THR A 129 -6.04 -19.91 4.77
C THR A 129 -6.19 -19.49 3.30
N VAL A 130 -5.65 -18.32 2.97
CA VAL A 130 -5.63 -17.81 1.59
C VAL A 130 -4.65 -18.63 0.76
N VAL A 131 -5.13 -19.16 -0.37
CA VAL A 131 -4.36 -20.04 -1.27
C VAL A 131 -3.72 -19.24 -2.40
N SER A 132 -4.47 -18.32 -3.01
CA SER A 132 -3.98 -17.51 -4.11
C SER A 132 -4.77 -16.21 -4.27
N ILE A 133 -4.12 -15.18 -4.80
CA ILE A 133 -4.73 -13.90 -5.14
C ILE A 133 -4.52 -13.64 -6.64
N GLY A 134 -5.61 -13.72 -7.39
CA GLY A 134 -5.68 -13.45 -8.83
C GLY A 134 -5.70 -11.95 -9.13
N GLU A 135 -6.08 -11.57 -10.35
CA GLU A 135 -6.26 -10.16 -10.72
C GLU A 135 -7.61 -9.61 -10.24
N GLU A 136 -8.64 -10.46 -10.25
CA GLU A 136 -10.02 -10.10 -9.91
C GLU A 136 -10.67 -11.11 -8.95
N GLU A 137 -9.88 -12.02 -8.39
CA GLU A 137 -10.40 -13.03 -7.47
C GLU A 137 -9.42 -13.33 -6.33
N LEU A 138 -9.97 -13.69 -5.18
CA LEU A 138 -9.25 -14.29 -4.07
C LEU A 138 -9.75 -15.72 -3.88
N VAL A 139 -8.82 -16.66 -3.77
CA VAL A 139 -9.11 -18.07 -3.53
C VAL A 139 -8.56 -18.47 -2.16
N ALA A 140 -9.43 -19.02 -1.33
CA ALA A 140 -9.07 -19.52 0.00
C ALA A 140 -9.63 -20.92 0.22
N ARG A 141 -8.97 -21.66 1.10
CA ARG A 141 -9.41 -22.97 1.56
C ARG A 141 -9.97 -22.80 2.97
N VAL A 142 -11.22 -23.21 3.18
CA VAL A 142 -11.93 -23.09 4.45
C VAL A 142 -12.46 -24.46 4.86
N THR A 143 -12.32 -24.83 6.13
CA THR A 143 -12.76 -26.10 6.69
C THR A 143 -13.87 -25.85 7.70
N ASN A 144 -15.11 -26.12 7.32
CA ASN A 144 -16.27 -26.02 8.20
C ASN A 144 -16.81 -27.42 8.50
N PHE A 145 -17.01 -27.75 9.78
CA PHE A 145 -17.58 -29.04 10.22
C PHE A 145 -16.86 -30.28 9.64
N GLY A 146 -15.53 -30.22 9.53
CA GLY A 146 -14.71 -31.31 8.96
C GLY A 146 -14.74 -31.39 7.43
N GLN A 147 -15.53 -30.56 6.74
CA GLN A 147 -15.55 -30.45 5.29
C GLN A 147 -14.69 -29.28 4.82
N THR A 148 -13.78 -29.53 3.89
CA THR A 148 -12.91 -28.50 3.34
C THR A 148 -13.43 -28.04 1.98
N THR A 149 -13.84 -26.78 1.90
CA THR A 149 -14.33 -26.13 0.68
C THR A 149 -13.32 -25.09 0.18
N THR A 150 -13.35 -24.85 -1.13
CA THR A 150 -12.61 -23.73 -1.73
C THR A 150 -13.58 -22.58 -1.93
N VAL A 151 -13.33 -21.48 -1.23
CA VAL A 151 -14.09 -20.24 -1.35
C VAL A 151 -13.38 -19.36 -2.38
N ARG A 152 -14.13 -18.88 -3.37
CA ARG A 152 -13.68 -17.87 -4.32
C ARG A 152 -14.49 -16.61 -4.14
N LEU A 153 -13.81 -15.50 -3.90
CA LEU A 153 -14.40 -14.17 -3.86
C LEU A 153 -14.01 -13.46 -5.14
N HIS A 154 -15.00 -12.96 -5.88
CA HIS A 154 -14.78 -12.14 -7.06
C HIS A 154 -14.81 -10.66 -6.71
N LEU A 155 -14.10 -9.87 -7.49
CA LEU A 155 -14.08 -8.42 -7.38
C LEU A 155 -15.51 -7.87 -7.52
N VAL A 156 -15.92 -7.00 -6.61
CA VAL A 156 -17.24 -6.38 -6.66
C VAL A 156 -17.40 -5.60 -7.97
N GLY A 157 -18.55 -5.80 -8.64
CA GLY A 157 -18.86 -5.16 -9.92
C GLY A 157 -18.48 -5.95 -11.17
N ARG A 158 -18.10 -7.23 -11.00
CA ARG A 158 -17.88 -8.19 -12.10
C ARG A 158 -18.99 -9.22 -12.21
#